data_AF-D6TWJ6-F1
#
_entry.id   AF-D6TWJ6-F1
#
_cell.length_a   1.000
_cell.length_b   1.000
_cell.length_c   1.000
_cell.angle_alpha   90.00
_cell.angle_beta   90.00
_cell.angle_gamma   90.00
#
_symmetry.space_group_name_H-M   'P 1'
#
loop_
_entity.id
_entity.type
_entity.pdbx_description
1 polymer ?
#
loop_
_entity_poly.entity_id
_entity_poly.type
_entity_poly.pdbx_seq_one_letter_code
_entity_poly.pdbx_strand_id
1 'polypeptide(L)' 'MLFHLKDGGSIGGVYGGESYVSTFPHPKEIYLEKVCTVKREGQLIGLVPKTKGLLISMDACNFVELFEVSSIT' A
#
# COMPACT_ATOMS: atom_id res chain seq x y z
N MET A 1 2.58 4.25 0.98
CA MET A 1 3.17 3.19 0.12
C MET A 1 2.32 3.04 -1.13
N LEU A 2 2.94 2.96 -2.30
CA LEU A 2 2.28 2.65 -3.58
C LEU A 2 2.86 1.35 -4.13
N PHE A 3 1.99 0.45 -4.54
CA PHE A 3 2.32 -0.88 -5.05
C PHE A 3 2.05 -0.90 -6.55
N HIS A 4 3.07 -1.24 -7.33
CA HIS A 4 2.94 -1.42 -8.77
C HIS A 4 2.74 -2.90 -9.05
N LEU A 5 1.57 -3.24 -9.59
CA LEU A 5 1.16 -4.62 -9.83
C LEU A 5 1.67 -5.11 -11.18
N LYS A 6 1.83 -6.43 -11.29
CA LYS A 6 2.29 -7.09 -12.52
C LYS A 6 1.33 -6.93 -13.70
N ASP A 7 0.05 -6.68 -13.44
CA ASP A 7 -0.98 -6.42 -14.45
C ASP A 7 -1.00 -4.97 -14.96
N GLY A 8 -0.08 -4.12 -14.48
CA GLY A 8 -0.01 -2.70 -14.81
C GLY A 8 -0.91 -1.81 -13.95
N GLY A 9 -1.65 -2.39 -13.00
CA GLY A 9 -2.42 -1.67 -12.01
C GLY A 9 -1.56 -1.10 -10.87
N SER A 10 -2.17 -0.23 -10.07
CA SER A 10 -1.55 0.27 -8.86
C SER A 10 -2.56 0.37 -7.72
N ILE A 11 -2.11 0.03 -6.52
CA ILE A 11 -2.88 0.17 -5.27
C ILE A 11 -2.02 0.86 -4.23
N GLY A 12 -2.65 1.62 -3.34
CA GLY A 12 -1.93 2.46 -2.40
C GLY A 12 -2.55 2.44 -1.01
N GLY A 13 -1.73 2.74 -0.03
CA GLY A 13 -2.18 2.84 1.35
C GLY A 13 -1.12 3.41 2.29
N VAL A 14 -1.51 3.53 3.55
CA VAL A 14 -0.64 4.01 4.63
C VAL A 14 -0.22 2.81 5.48
N TYR A 15 1.09 2.70 5.67
CA TYR A 15 1.66 1.78 6.65
C TYR A 15 1.73 2.53 7.99
N GLY A 16 0.93 2.09 8.96
CA GLY A 16 0.81 2.71 10.28
C GLY A 16 1.00 1.70 11.41
N GLY A 17 0.49 2.03 12.60
CA GLY A 17 0.69 1.23 13.82
C GLY A 17 0.08 -0.17 13.74
N GLU A 18 -1.03 -0.31 13.02
CA GLU A 18 -1.72 -1.59 12.86
C GLU A 18 -1.26 -2.36 11.60
N SER A 19 -0.31 -1.81 10.84
CA SER A 19 0.21 -2.43 9.62
C SER A 19 1.29 -3.47 9.92
N TYR A 20 1.43 -4.48 9.06
CA TYR A 20 2.48 -5.49 9.20
C TYR A 20 3.09 -5.90 7.87
N VAL A 21 4.33 -6.37 7.92
CA VAL A 21 4.99 -7.11 6.85
C VAL A 21 5.26 -8.52 7.38
N SER A 22 4.85 -9.53 6.64
CA SER A 22 5.14 -10.93 6.98
C SER A 22 6.64 -11.18 7.00
N THR A 23 7.10 -12.08 7.85
CA THR A 23 8.48 -12.58 7.86
C THR A 23 8.53 -14.06 7.53
N PHE A 24 9.71 -14.56 7.16
CA PHE A 24 9.94 -15.99 6.96
C PHE A 24 9.44 -16.81 8.17
N PRO A 25 8.80 -17.98 7.98
CA PRO A 25 8.58 -18.72 6.74
C PRO A 25 7.26 -18.39 6.02
N HIS A 26 6.54 -17.35 6.43
CA HIS A 26 5.24 -17.01 5.87
C HIS A 26 5.36 -16.48 4.43
N PRO A 27 4.31 -16.63 3.61
CA PRO A 27 4.24 -15.97 2.31
C PRO A 27 4.49 -14.47 2.47
N LYS A 28 5.14 -13.86 1.46
CA LYS A 28 5.50 -12.45 1.50
C LYS A 28 4.25 -11.60 1.28
N GLU A 29 3.76 -11.02 2.36
CA GLU A 29 2.54 -10.24 2.42
C GLU A 29 2.78 -8.91 3.15
N ILE A 30 2.06 -7.88 2.74
CA ILE A 30 2.00 -6.60 3.45
C ILE A 30 0.54 -6.27 3.73
N TYR A 31 0.23 -5.98 4.98
CA TYR A 31 -1.03 -5.40 5.38
C TYR A 31 -0.87 -3.91 5.68
N LEU A 32 -1.70 -3.09 5.05
CA LEU A 32 -1.80 -1.65 5.29
C LEU A 32 -3.11 -1.35 6.01
N GLU A 33 -3.04 -0.56 7.08
CA GLU A 33 -4.21 -0.21 7.90
C GLU A 33 -5.19 0.73 7.18
N LYS A 34 -4.71 1.51 6.21
CA LYS A 34 -5.51 2.49 5.48
C LYS A 34 -5.28 2.34 3.99
N VAL A 35 -6.37 2.38 3.23
CA VAL A 35 -6.36 2.31 1.76
C VAL A 35 -6.44 3.72 1.20
N CYS A 36 -5.65 4.01 0.18
CA CYS A 36 -5.65 5.30 -0.51
C CYS A 36 -6.17 5.17 -1.94
N THR A 37 -6.87 6.19 -2.43
CA THR A 37 -7.15 6.34 -3.86
C THR A 37 -5.87 6.70 -4.59
N VAL A 38 -5.60 5.99 -5.69
CA VAL A 38 -4.46 6.21 -6.58
C VAL A 38 -4.94 6.86 -7.87
N LYS A 39 -4.38 8.00 -8.25
CA LYS A 39 -4.60 8.61 -9.58
C LYS A 39 -3.76 7.88 -10.64
N ARG A 40 -4.11 8.08 -11.92
CA ARG A 40 -3.33 7.55 -13.07
C ARG A 40 -1.84 7.90 -13.04
N GLU A 41 -1.47 9.02 -12.42
CA GLU A 41 -0.08 9.48 -12.31
C GLU A 41 0.66 8.88 -11.09
N GLY A 42 0.07 7.91 -10.39
CA GLY A 42 0.67 7.29 -9.19
C GLY A 42 0.48 8.12 -7.90
N GLN A 43 -0.16 9.28 -7.97
CA GLN A 43 -0.41 10.12 -6.81
C GLN A 43 -1.46 9.50 -5.87
N LEU A 44 -1.14 9.42 -4.57
CA LEU A 44 -2.07 9.07 -3.50
C LEU A 44 -2.84 10.32 -3.05
N ILE A 45 -4.16 10.35 -3.19
CA ILE A 45 -4.95 11.59 -3.06
C ILE A 45 -5.98 11.63 -1.93
N GLY A 46 -6.15 10.55 -1.19
CA GLY A 46 -7.12 10.49 -0.09
C GLY A 46 -7.40 9.07 0.35
N LEU A 47 -8.03 8.94 1.53
CA LEU A 47 -8.39 7.64 2.09
C LEU A 47 -9.68 7.12 1.47
N VAL A 48 -9.72 5.81 1.20
CA VAL A 48 -10.95 5.11 0.81
C VAL A 48 -11.75 4.80 2.08
N PRO A 49 -12.96 5.36 2.25
CA PRO A 49 -13.75 5.18 3.46
C PRO A 49 -14.28 3.75 3.59
N LYS A 50 -14.62 3.36 4.83
CA LYS A 50 -15.23 2.05 5.17
C LYS A 50 -14.39 0.83 4.75
N THR A 51 -13.08 0.97 4.70
CA THR A 51 -12.14 -0.14 4.54
C THR A 51 -11.63 -0.58 5.91
N LYS A 52 -11.24 -1.86 6.02
CA LYS A 52 -10.50 -2.36 7.19
C LYS A 52 -9.00 -2.34 6.98
N GLY A 53 -8.54 -2.11 5.75
CA GLY A 53 -7.14 -2.14 5.36
C GLY A 53 -7.00 -2.76 3.98
N LEU A 54 -5.77 -3.08 3.61
CA LEU A 54 -5.40 -3.72 2.35
C LEU A 54 -4.38 -4.81 2.64
N LEU A 55 -4.66 -6.05 2.24
CA LEU A 55 -3.70 -7.15 2.28
C LEU A 55 -3.16 -7.38 0.87
N ILE A 56 -1.85 -7.26 0.70
CA ILE A 56 -1.16 -7.39 -0.59
C ILE A 56 -0.21 -8.57 -0.54
N SER A 57 -0.31 -9.48 -1.52
CA SER A 57 0.74 -10.46 -1.79
C SER A 57 1.85 -9.81 -2.60
N MET A 58 3.08 -9.93 -2.12
CA MET A 58 4.25 -9.39 -2.82
C MET A 58 4.57 -10.12 -4.13
N ASP A 59 4.02 -11.32 -4.34
CA ASP A 59 4.13 -12.03 -5.61
C ASP A 59 3.32 -11.37 -6.74
N ALA A 60 2.31 -10.56 -6.39
CA ALA A 60 1.52 -9.79 -7.36
C ALA A 60 2.18 -8.44 -7.73
N CYS A 61 3.22 -8.04 -7.01
CA CYS A 61 3.88 -6.75 -7.18
C CYS A 61 5.17 -6.86 -8.03
N ASN A 62 5.47 -5.82 -8.79
CA ASN A 62 6.77 -5.60 -9.39
C ASN A 62 7.71 -4.92 -8.39
N PHE A 63 7.25 -3.83 -7.77
CA PHE A 63 7.97 -3.08 -6.76
C PHE A 63 7.00 -2.22 -5.92
N VAL A 64 7.53 -1.62 -4.86
CA VAL A 64 6.79 -0.75 -3.94
C VAL A 64 7.54 0.56 -3.78
N GLU A 65 6.83 1.68 -3.92
CA GLU A 65 7.34 3.00 -3.59
C GLU A 65 6.99 3.38 -2.15
N LEU A 66 8.01 3.88 -1.44
CA LEU A 66 7.90 4.43 -0.11
C LEU A 66 7.97 5.95 -0.23
N PHE A 67 6.98 6.64 0.33
CA PHE A 67 6.95 8.11 0.35
C PHE A 67 7.26 8.59 1.75
N GLU A 68 7.98 9.70 1.84
CA GLU A 68 8.11 10.43 3.10
C GLU A 68 6.75 10.99 3.52
N VAL A 69 6.48 10.97 4.83
CA VAL A 69 5.34 11.67 5.39
C VAL A 69 5.71 13.14 5.48
N SER A 70 5.21 13.94 4.55
CA SER A 70 5.30 15.40 4.67
C SER A 70 4.34 15.85 5.77
N SER A 71 4.85 16.44 6.85
CA SER A 71 4.01 17.13 7.83
C SER A 71 3.25 18.23 7.12
N ILE A 72 1.92 18.11 7.01
CA ILE A 72 1.07 19.24 6.68
C ILE A 72 1.18 20.19 7.87
N THR A 73 1.93 21.28 7.71
CA THR A 73 2.01 22.37 8.69
C THR A 73 0.79 23.27 8.54
#